data_AF-A0A346SGS6-F1
#
_entry.id   AF-A0A346SGS6-F1
#
_cell.length_a   1.000
_cell.length_b   1.000
_cell.length_c   1.000
_cell.angle_alpha   90.00
_cell.angle_beta   90.00
_cell.angle_gamma   90.00
#
_symmetry.space_group_name_H-M   'P 1'
#
loop_
_entity.id
_entity.type
_entity.pdbx_description
1 polymer ?
#
loop_
_entity_poly.entity_id
_entity_poly.type
_entity_poly.pdbx_seq_one_letter_code
_entity_poly.pdbx_strand_id
1 'polypeptide(L)'
;MATFQDVQAAVHDIAARLNVTPELARAALINPLLALEELGFDLDLSGRLELEDRARFSKKQIVERKSLRKKIFVAAGHEFDPGQEHDLAAVLFDELKLGEENSKRPDLSPLSMPKRRVRSSTSKVKIARVKASEIARQFSVKAKGNSVAGLDPSLIGAAKIPDPLESLNKAHKIISPLLAYRQLDATVPRFAPASLYHAVRSGKRRLVNITPRAVVTGTA
;
A
#
# COMPACT_ATOMS: atom_id res chain seq x y z
N MET A 1 -24.21 9.71 -8.29
CA MET A 1 -22.89 9.42 -7.70
C MET A 1 -21.85 10.25 -8.43
N ALA A 2 -20.87 10.79 -7.70
CA ALA A 2 -19.82 11.63 -8.22
C ALA A 2 -18.72 10.79 -8.89
N THR A 3 -18.19 11.30 -9.99
CA THR A 3 -17.02 10.73 -10.67
C THR A 3 -15.72 11.31 -10.13
N PHE A 4 -14.58 10.76 -10.54
CA PHE A 4 -13.28 11.37 -10.25
C PHE A 4 -13.15 12.80 -10.81
N GLN A 5 -13.77 13.07 -11.97
CA GLN A 5 -13.72 14.40 -12.59
C GLN A 5 -14.49 15.43 -11.76
N ASP A 6 -15.60 15.03 -11.14
CA ASP A 6 -16.38 15.90 -10.25
C ASP A 6 -15.56 16.27 -9.01
N VAL A 7 -14.87 15.30 -8.41
CA VAL A 7 -13.95 15.55 -7.29
C VAL A 7 -12.80 16.48 -7.73
N GLN A 8 -12.24 16.27 -8.92
CA GLN A 8 -11.17 17.11 -9.44
C GLN A 8 -11.64 18.55 -9.68
N ALA A 9 -12.86 18.74 -10.19
CA ALA A 9 -13.46 20.05 -10.38
C ALA A 9 -13.70 20.79 -9.06
N ALA A 10 -13.99 20.04 -7.98
CA ALA A 10 -14.26 20.58 -6.66
C ALA A 10 -13.01 20.75 -5.76
N VAL A 11 -11.79 20.57 -6.27
CA VAL A 11 -10.55 20.59 -5.46
C VAL A 11 -10.40 21.84 -4.60
N HIS A 12 -10.78 23.01 -5.12
CA HIS A 12 -10.70 24.27 -4.37
C HIS A 12 -11.68 24.31 -3.19
N ASP A 13 -12.91 23.84 -3.38
CA ASP A 13 -13.91 23.75 -2.30
C ASP A 13 -13.50 22.71 -1.26
N ILE A 14 -13.03 21.54 -1.72
CA ILE A 14 -12.50 20.48 -0.85
C ILE A 14 -11.36 21.04 0.02
N ALA A 15 -10.39 21.74 -0.59
CA ALA A 15 -9.28 22.34 0.14
C ALA A 15 -9.74 23.39 1.17
N ALA A 16 -10.70 24.25 0.80
CA ALA A 16 -11.27 25.23 1.72
C ALA A 16 -11.92 24.56 2.94
N ARG A 17 -12.71 23.50 2.72
CA ARG A 17 -13.41 22.76 3.79
C ARG A 17 -12.45 21.99 4.70
N LEU A 18 -11.40 21.38 4.13
CA LEU A 18 -10.35 20.71 4.90
C LEU A 18 -9.55 21.70 5.76
N ASN A 19 -9.29 22.92 5.27
CA ASN A 19 -8.57 23.94 6.04
C ASN A 19 -9.33 24.41 7.28
N VAL A 20 -10.67 24.40 7.25
CA VAL A 20 -11.51 24.76 8.41
C VAL A 20 -11.51 23.66 9.49
N THR A 21 -11.23 22.40 9.10
CA THR A 21 -11.36 21.23 9.99
C THR A 21 -10.05 20.42 10.07
N PRO A 22 -9.10 20.80 10.95
CA PRO A 22 -7.78 20.16 11.05
C PRO A 22 -7.82 18.66 11.34
N GLU A 23 -8.84 18.15 12.04
CA GLU A 23 -9.05 16.72 12.28
C GLU A 23 -9.42 15.98 11.00
N LEU A 24 -10.28 16.57 10.18
CA LEU A 24 -10.69 16.00 8.89
C LEU A 24 -9.51 16.05 7.90
N ALA A 25 -8.76 17.15 7.87
CA ALA A 25 -7.53 17.24 7.08
C ALA A 25 -6.52 16.13 7.45
N ARG A 26 -6.31 15.88 8.76
CA ARG A 26 -5.44 14.78 9.21
C ARG A 26 -5.98 13.40 8.87
N ALA A 27 -7.30 13.20 8.97
CA ALA A 27 -7.93 11.94 8.61
C ALA A 27 -7.85 11.69 7.09
N ALA A 28 -7.99 12.73 6.27
CA ALA A 28 -7.85 12.66 4.81
C ALA A 28 -6.45 12.20 4.37
N LEU A 29 -5.39 12.50 5.14
CA LEU A 29 -4.03 12.03 4.84
C LEU A 29 -3.89 10.50 4.89
N ILE A 30 -4.71 9.82 5.69
CA ILE A 30 -4.62 8.36 5.86
C ILE A 30 -5.71 7.61 5.09
N ASN A 31 -6.84 8.26 4.81
CA ASN A 31 -7.90 7.72 3.97
C ASN A 31 -8.69 8.87 3.29
N PRO A 32 -8.30 9.27 2.06
CA PRO A 32 -8.97 10.34 1.35
C PRO A 32 -10.36 9.95 0.83
N LEU A 33 -10.64 8.66 0.61
CA LEU A 33 -11.97 8.20 0.17
C LEU A 33 -13.04 8.50 1.23
N LEU A 34 -12.78 8.09 2.48
CA LEU A 34 -13.71 8.35 3.59
C LEU A 34 -13.86 9.85 3.89
N ALA A 35 -12.79 10.63 3.72
CA ALA A 35 -12.87 12.08 3.86
C ALA A 35 -13.76 12.72 2.80
N LEU A 36 -13.70 12.26 1.55
CA LEU A 36 -14.56 12.74 0.48
C LEU A 36 -16.03 12.37 0.73
N GLU A 37 -16.30 11.14 1.18
CA GLU A 37 -17.65 10.72 1.59
C GLU A 37 -18.21 11.62 2.70
N GLU A 38 -17.41 11.94 3.72
CA GLU A 38 -17.81 12.86 4.81
C GLU A 38 -18.04 14.29 4.32
N LEU A 39 -17.33 14.71 3.27
CA LEU A 39 -17.57 15.99 2.59
C LEU A 39 -18.83 15.96 1.70
N GLY A 40 -19.50 14.81 1.54
CA GLY A 40 -20.72 14.65 0.75
C GLY A 40 -20.47 14.18 -0.69
N PHE A 41 -19.26 13.77 -1.03
CA PHE A 41 -18.96 13.16 -2.33
C PHE A 41 -19.25 11.67 -2.29
N ASP A 42 -20.43 11.30 -2.76
CA ASP A 42 -20.82 9.90 -2.95
C ASP A 42 -20.22 9.36 -4.26
N LEU A 43 -18.98 8.88 -4.18
CA LEU A 43 -18.21 8.41 -5.35
C LEU A 43 -18.76 7.10 -5.93
N ASP A 44 -18.93 7.06 -7.24
CA ASP A 44 -19.22 5.82 -7.95
C ASP A 44 -18.03 4.84 -7.93
N LEU A 45 -18.27 3.56 -8.27
CA LEU A 45 -17.21 2.54 -8.29
C LEU A 45 -16.00 2.98 -9.12
N SER A 46 -16.24 3.55 -10.30
CA SER A 46 -15.20 4.05 -11.20
C SER A 46 -14.36 5.16 -10.54
N GLY A 47 -15.01 6.15 -9.92
CA GLY A 47 -14.37 7.26 -9.23
C GLY A 47 -13.55 6.82 -8.01
N ARG A 48 -14.08 5.87 -7.22
CA ARG A 48 -13.35 5.27 -6.08
C ARG A 48 -12.07 4.58 -6.56
N LEU A 49 -12.19 3.72 -7.56
CA LEU A 49 -11.07 2.96 -8.12
C LEU A 49 -10.01 3.88 -8.76
N GLU A 50 -10.42 4.93 -9.47
CA GLU A 50 -9.50 5.90 -10.08
C GLU A 50 -8.76 6.72 -9.03
N LEU A 51 -9.45 7.18 -7.98
CA LEU A 51 -8.83 7.92 -6.89
C LEU A 51 -7.80 7.05 -6.16
N GLU A 52 -8.18 5.82 -5.83
CA GLU A 52 -7.29 4.86 -5.18
C GLU A 52 -6.06 4.55 -6.03
N ASP A 53 -6.27 4.28 -7.33
CA ASP A 53 -5.21 4.01 -8.28
C ASP A 53 -4.19 5.16 -8.32
N ARG A 54 -4.66 6.41 -8.42
CA ARG A 54 -3.80 7.61 -8.48
C ARG A 54 -3.09 7.93 -7.18
N ALA A 55 -3.72 7.64 -6.05
CA ALA A 55 -3.14 7.92 -4.74
C ALA A 55 -2.08 6.89 -4.33
N ARG A 56 -2.25 5.62 -4.75
CA ARG A 56 -1.40 4.51 -4.31
C ARG A 56 -0.35 4.12 -5.35
N PHE A 57 -0.69 4.10 -6.63
CA PHE A 57 0.11 3.40 -7.63
C PHE A 57 0.82 4.34 -8.62
N SER A 58 1.94 3.87 -9.16
CA SER A 58 2.62 4.56 -10.26
C SER A 58 1.83 4.43 -11.57
N LYS A 59 2.03 5.35 -12.53
CA LYS A 59 1.34 5.33 -13.84
C LYS A 59 1.38 3.96 -14.54
N LYS A 60 2.54 3.27 -14.48
CA LYS A 60 2.70 1.93 -15.07
C LYS A 60 1.79 0.90 -14.38
N GLN A 61 1.80 0.88 -13.05
CA GLN A 61 0.96 -0.01 -12.25
C GLN A 61 -0.54 0.29 -12.42
N ILE A 62 -0.93 1.56 -12.60
CA ILE A 62 -2.32 1.94 -12.88
C ILE A 62 -2.81 1.31 -14.19
N VAL A 63 -2.02 1.40 -15.27
CA VAL A 63 -2.37 0.79 -16.56
C VAL A 63 -2.52 -0.73 -16.42
N GLU A 64 -1.61 -1.36 -15.69
CA GLU A 64 -1.66 -2.80 -15.41
C GLU A 64 -2.90 -3.18 -14.59
N ARG A 65 -3.19 -2.46 -13.50
CA ARG A 65 -4.40 -2.66 -12.67
C ARG A 65 -5.66 -2.54 -13.50
N LYS A 66 -5.77 -1.51 -14.36
CA LYS A 66 -6.93 -1.32 -15.24
C LYS A 66 -7.11 -2.48 -16.22
N SER A 67 -6.01 -2.96 -16.81
CA SER A 67 -6.03 -4.13 -17.70
C SER A 67 -6.50 -5.39 -16.96
N LEU A 68 -6.00 -5.62 -15.74
CA LEU A 68 -6.42 -6.75 -14.90
C LEU A 68 -7.89 -6.66 -14.51
N ARG A 69 -8.37 -5.49 -14.04
CA ARG A 69 -9.79 -5.27 -13.71
C ARG A 69 -10.68 -5.53 -14.92
N LYS A 70 -10.32 -5.05 -16.10
CA LYS A 70 -11.08 -5.34 -17.33
C LYS A 70 -11.20 -6.84 -17.60
N LYS A 71 -10.13 -7.61 -17.43
CA LYS A 71 -10.15 -9.08 -17.58
C LYS A 71 -11.03 -9.74 -16.51
N ILE A 72 -10.96 -9.26 -15.28
CA ILE A 72 -11.79 -9.75 -14.16
C ILE A 72 -13.27 -9.49 -14.45
N PHE A 73 -13.64 -8.27 -14.85
CA PHE A 73 -15.03 -7.90 -15.14
C PHE A 73 -15.60 -8.65 -16.34
N VAL A 74 -14.80 -8.85 -17.40
CA VAL A 74 -15.21 -9.71 -18.54
C VAL A 74 -15.40 -11.16 -18.11
N ALA A 75 -14.63 -11.64 -17.13
CA ALA A 75 -14.78 -13.00 -16.61
C ALA A 75 -15.98 -13.14 -15.66
N ALA A 76 -16.31 -12.11 -14.88
CA ALA A 76 -17.44 -12.08 -13.96
C ALA A 76 -18.78 -11.75 -14.66
N GLY A 77 -18.75 -10.98 -15.75
CA GLY A 77 -19.92 -10.53 -16.49
C GLY A 77 -20.43 -9.13 -16.09
N HIS A 78 -19.89 -8.52 -15.02
CA HIS A 78 -20.21 -7.16 -14.60
C HIS A 78 -19.03 -6.51 -13.85
N GLU A 79 -19.17 -5.22 -13.52
CA GLU A 79 -18.20 -4.47 -12.71
C GLU A 79 -18.46 -4.64 -11.22
N PHE A 80 -17.39 -4.70 -10.42
CA PHE A 80 -17.40 -4.75 -8.95
C PHE A 80 -16.04 -4.28 -8.41
N ASP A 81 -15.88 -4.15 -7.09
CA ASP A 81 -14.56 -3.85 -6.51
C ASP A 81 -13.82 -5.15 -6.10
N PRO A 82 -12.80 -5.61 -6.87
CA PRO A 82 -12.01 -6.78 -6.50
C PRO A 82 -11.11 -6.54 -5.28
N GLY A 83 -11.00 -5.30 -4.81
CA GLY A 83 -10.34 -4.93 -3.58
C GLY A 83 -11.21 -5.10 -2.33
N GLN A 84 -12.54 -5.16 -2.47
CA GLN A 84 -13.46 -5.39 -1.35
C GLN A 84 -13.71 -6.88 -1.13
N GLU A 85 -13.54 -7.32 0.11
CA GLU A 85 -13.67 -8.72 0.46
C GLU A 85 -15.09 -9.25 0.23
N HIS A 86 -16.09 -8.47 0.63
CA HIS A 86 -17.50 -8.84 0.50
C HIS A 86 -17.92 -8.99 -0.97
N ASP A 87 -17.62 -7.99 -1.81
CA ASP A 87 -17.97 -8.01 -3.24
C ASP A 87 -17.25 -9.15 -3.96
N LEU A 88 -15.97 -9.35 -3.63
CA LEU A 88 -15.21 -10.46 -4.18
C LEU A 88 -15.77 -11.82 -3.76
N ALA A 89 -16.18 -11.97 -2.50
CA ALA A 89 -16.79 -13.20 -2.00
C ALA A 89 -18.11 -13.51 -2.72
N ALA A 90 -18.97 -12.51 -2.91
CA ALA A 90 -20.25 -12.66 -3.60
C ALA A 90 -20.04 -13.14 -5.05
N VAL A 91 -19.14 -12.50 -5.80
CA VAL A 91 -18.85 -12.90 -7.18
C VAL A 91 -18.23 -14.29 -7.25
N LEU A 92 -17.25 -14.61 -6.40
CA LEU A 92 -16.55 -15.89 -6.48
C LEU A 92 -17.42 -17.07 -6.02
N PHE A 93 -18.17 -16.92 -4.93
CA PHE A 93 -18.84 -18.03 -4.26
C PHE A 93 -20.33 -18.11 -4.53
N ASP A 94 -21.00 -16.97 -4.63
CA ASP A 94 -22.46 -16.96 -4.76
C ASP A 94 -22.86 -16.95 -6.25
N GLU A 95 -22.12 -16.21 -7.09
CA GLU A 95 -22.39 -16.13 -8.54
C GLU A 95 -21.63 -17.19 -9.34
N LEU A 96 -20.30 -17.25 -9.20
CA LEU A 96 -19.46 -18.19 -9.95
C LEU A 96 -19.38 -19.59 -9.30
N LYS A 97 -19.94 -19.76 -8.10
CA LYS A 97 -20.05 -21.03 -7.37
C LYS A 97 -18.72 -21.77 -7.21
N LEU A 98 -17.62 -21.03 -7.01
CA LEU A 98 -16.29 -21.62 -6.92
C LEU A 98 -16.06 -22.25 -5.55
N GLY A 99 -15.99 -23.59 -5.49
CA GLY A 99 -15.64 -24.28 -4.25
C GLY A 99 -16.83 -24.72 -3.38
N GLU A 100 -18.03 -24.86 -3.94
CA GLU A 100 -19.15 -25.55 -3.28
C GLU A 100 -18.78 -26.98 -2.83
N GLU A 101 -17.78 -27.62 -3.44
CA GLU A 101 -17.33 -28.98 -3.10
C GLU A 101 -16.34 -29.06 -1.91
N ASN A 102 -15.74 -27.95 -1.47
CA ASN A 102 -14.77 -27.94 -0.36
C ASN A 102 -15.26 -27.01 0.74
N SER A 103 -15.73 -27.56 1.86
CA SER A 103 -16.50 -26.90 2.94
C SER A 103 -15.77 -25.79 3.73
N LYS A 104 -14.69 -25.19 3.21
CA LYS A 104 -13.96 -24.12 3.88
C LYS A 104 -13.67 -22.98 2.89
N ARG A 105 -14.47 -21.90 2.97
CA ARG A 105 -14.24 -20.67 2.19
C ARG A 105 -12.83 -20.13 2.50
N PRO A 106 -12.00 -19.84 1.48
CA PRO A 106 -10.67 -19.30 1.69
C PRO A 106 -10.74 -17.86 2.23
N ASP A 107 -9.72 -17.46 2.99
CA ASP A 107 -9.58 -16.08 3.49
C ASP A 107 -9.29 -15.13 2.31
N LEU A 108 -10.21 -14.19 2.10
CA LEU A 108 -10.14 -13.20 1.03
C LEU A 108 -9.53 -11.87 1.49
N SER A 109 -9.08 -11.79 2.75
CA SER A 109 -8.39 -10.63 3.30
C SER A 109 -7.27 -10.16 2.36
N PRO A 110 -7.06 -8.84 2.20
CA PRO A 110 -5.97 -8.32 1.37
C PRO A 110 -4.63 -8.92 1.78
N LEU A 111 -3.81 -9.27 0.79
CA LEU A 111 -2.47 -9.79 1.05
C LEU A 111 -1.67 -8.74 1.82
N SER A 112 -1.13 -9.16 2.96
CA SER A 112 -0.23 -8.31 3.73
C SER A 112 1.08 -8.13 2.98
N MET A 113 1.60 -6.89 2.97
CA MET A 113 2.96 -6.61 2.51
C MET A 113 3.95 -7.57 3.21
N PRO A 114 4.95 -8.12 2.50
CA PRO A 114 5.96 -8.93 3.14
C PRO A 114 6.64 -8.09 4.23
N LYS A 115 6.50 -8.52 5.49
CA LYS A 115 7.11 -7.82 6.63
C LYS A 115 8.62 -7.79 6.39
N ARG A 116 9.17 -6.60 6.12
CA ARG A 116 10.62 -6.39 6.02
C ARG A 116 11.21 -6.76 7.38
N ARG A 117 11.84 -7.93 7.49
CA ARG A 117 12.62 -8.30 8.68
C ARG A 117 13.78 -7.32 8.80
N VAL A 118 13.60 -6.27 9.60
CA VAL A 118 14.70 -5.46 10.09
C VAL A 118 15.47 -6.36 11.05
N ARG A 119 16.57 -6.98 10.59
CA ARG A 119 17.54 -7.57 11.50
C ARG A 119 18.12 -6.41 12.28
N SER A 120 17.68 -6.21 13.53
CA SER A 120 18.39 -5.35 14.47
C SER A 120 19.79 -5.94 14.63
N SER A 121 20.80 -5.31 14.02
CA SER A 121 22.19 -5.63 14.29
C SER A 121 22.47 -5.23 15.73
N THR A 122 22.29 -6.15 16.69
CA THR A 122 22.80 -6.01 18.05
C THR A 122 24.31 -6.25 18.03
N SER A 123 25.04 -5.39 17.32
CA SER A 123 26.48 -5.32 17.44
C SER A 123 26.75 -4.58 18.74
N LYS A 124 27.07 -5.33 19.81
CA LYS A 124 27.68 -4.79 21.02
C LYS A 124 29.02 -4.15 20.64
N VAL A 125 29.00 -2.87 20.27
CA VAL A 125 30.23 -2.09 20.10
C VAL A 125 30.73 -1.75 21.50
N LYS A 126 31.73 -2.50 21.97
CA LYS A 126 32.55 -2.09 23.12
C LYS A 126 33.30 -0.83 22.71
N ILE A 127 32.88 0.33 23.20
CA ILE A 127 33.64 1.58 23.03
C ILE A 127 34.80 1.52 24.02
N ALA A 128 35.97 1.10 23.54
CA ALA A 128 37.22 1.28 24.27
C ALA A 128 37.60 2.76 24.18
N ARG A 129 37.73 3.41 25.34
CA ARG A 129 38.17 4.80 25.50
C ARG A 129 39.66 4.89 25.18
N VAL A 130 40.02 5.25 23.95
CA VAL A 130 41.42 5.52 23.59
C VAL A 130 41.69 7.02 23.78
N LYS A 131 42.77 7.30 24.54
CA LYS A 131 43.25 8.64 24.88
C LYS A 131 43.65 9.40 23.62
N ALA A 132 43.29 10.68 23.58
CA ALA A 132 43.67 11.63 22.56
C ALA A 132 45.17 11.99 22.69
N SER A 133 46.05 11.14 22.19
CA SER A 133 47.48 11.46 22.05
C SER A 133 48.21 10.42 21.19
N GLU A 134 47.76 10.18 19.96
CA GLU A 134 48.54 9.42 18.96
C GLU A 134 48.00 9.69 17.55
N ILE A 135 47.73 10.96 17.25
CA ILE A 135 47.43 11.46 15.90
C ILE A 135 48.73 12.07 15.37
N ALA A 136 49.72 11.22 15.06
CA ALA A 136 50.80 11.57 14.15
C ALA A 136 51.67 10.34 13.88
N ARG A 137 51.79 10.03 12.59
CA ARG A 137 52.75 9.13 11.93
C ARG A 137 52.28 7.69 11.76
N GLN A 138 52.49 7.21 10.53
CA GLN A 138 52.22 5.86 10.02
C GLN A 138 50.71 5.70 9.77
N PHE A 139 50.18 5.75 8.56
CA PHE A 139 50.55 4.95 7.40
C PHE A 139 50.14 5.68 6.10
N SER A 140 51.13 6.17 5.36
CA SER A 140 51.10 6.13 3.90
C SER A 140 51.33 4.68 3.50
N VAL A 141 50.50 4.15 2.58
CA VAL A 141 50.80 3.15 1.52
C VAL A 141 49.52 2.38 1.15
N LYS A 142 49.17 2.47 -0.15
CA LYS A 142 48.34 1.58 -0.99
C LYS A 142 47.50 0.50 -0.29
N ALA A 143 46.18 0.65 -0.36
CA ALA A 143 45.25 -0.47 -0.22
C ALA A 143 44.23 -0.49 -1.37
N LYS A 144 44.27 -1.60 -2.10
CA LYS A 144 43.29 -2.10 -3.06
C LYS A 144 41.91 -2.12 -2.38
N GLY A 145 41.06 -1.14 -2.68
CA GLY A 145 39.74 -1.01 -2.09
C GLY A 145 38.77 -1.99 -2.72
N ASN A 146 38.46 -3.06 -1.98
CA ASN A 146 37.36 -3.98 -2.23
C ASN A 146 36.11 -3.20 -2.64
N SER A 147 35.62 -3.49 -3.84
CA SER A 147 34.23 -3.26 -4.19
C SER A 147 33.38 -3.88 -3.09
N VAL A 148 32.43 -3.10 -2.56
CA VAL A 148 31.35 -3.63 -1.73
C VAL A 148 30.50 -4.48 -2.67
N ALA A 149 30.96 -5.71 -2.88
CA ALA A 149 30.30 -6.70 -3.70
C ALA A 149 28.94 -6.99 -3.09
N GLY A 150 27.93 -6.84 -3.96
CA GLY A 150 26.60 -7.41 -3.88
C GLY A 150 26.16 -7.94 -2.52
N LEU A 151 25.33 -7.17 -1.84
CA LEU A 151 24.18 -7.79 -1.19
C LEU A 151 23.34 -8.37 -2.33
N ASP A 152 23.49 -9.67 -2.55
CA ASP A 152 22.70 -10.43 -3.48
C ASP A 152 21.21 -10.28 -3.06
N PRO A 153 20.36 -9.58 -3.84
CA PRO A 153 18.96 -9.34 -3.46
C PRO A 153 18.17 -10.65 -3.34
N SER A 154 18.73 -11.75 -3.86
CA SER A 154 18.20 -13.12 -3.76
C SER A 154 18.21 -13.70 -2.34
N LEU A 155 19.03 -13.18 -1.41
CA LEU A 155 19.07 -13.64 -0.01
C LEU A 155 17.98 -13.02 0.88
N ILE A 156 17.18 -12.09 0.33
CA ILE A 156 15.95 -11.58 0.97
C ILE A 156 14.79 -12.47 0.52
N GLY A 157 14.84 -13.76 0.88
CA GLY A 157 13.71 -14.67 0.72
C GLY A 157 12.58 -14.24 1.65
N ALA A 158 11.73 -13.32 1.20
CA ALA A 158 10.41 -13.16 1.81
C ALA A 158 9.70 -14.50 1.65
N ALA A 159 9.42 -15.20 2.76
CA ALA A 159 8.58 -16.38 2.73
C ALA A 159 7.26 -15.97 2.05
N LYS A 160 7.07 -16.42 0.81
CA LYS A 160 5.91 -16.10 0.00
C LYS A 160 4.77 -16.89 0.61
N ILE A 161 3.99 -16.25 1.47
CA ILE A 161 2.75 -16.84 1.97
C ILE A 161 1.87 -17.02 0.73
N PRO A 162 1.55 -18.26 0.32
CA PRO A 162 0.78 -18.50 -0.89
C PRO A 162 -0.61 -17.90 -0.74
N ASP A 163 -1.11 -17.26 -1.79
CA ASP A 163 -2.46 -16.67 -1.78
C ASP A 163 -3.49 -17.81 -1.66
N PRO A 164 -4.48 -17.71 -0.74
CA PRO A 164 -5.53 -18.73 -0.58
C PRO A 164 -6.27 -19.09 -1.87
N LEU A 165 -6.33 -18.19 -2.85
CA LEU A 165 -6.95 -18.41 -4.15
C LEU A 165 -6.07 -19.22 -5.13
N GLU A 166 -4.80 -19.50 -4.81
CA GLU A 166 -3.92 -20.30 -5.66
C GLU A 166 -4.44 -21.73 -5.86
N SER A 167 -5.17 -22.28 -4.87
CA SER A 167 -5.80 -23.60 -4.99
C SER A 167 -6.91 -23.63 -6.04
N LEU A 168 -7.54 -22.47 -6.32
CA LEU A 168 -8.62 -22.31 -7.28
C LEU A 168 -8.13 -21.90 -8.69
N ASN A 169 -6.82 -21.85 -8.93
CA ASN A 169 -6.26 -21.34 -10.19
C ASN A 169 -6.76 -22.09 -11.45
N LYS A 170 -7.17 -23.35 -11.30
CA LYS A 170 -7.76 -24.15 -12.40
C LYS A 170 -9.28 -24.12 -12.45
N ALA A 171 -9.95 -23.57 -11.43
CA ALA A 171 -11.41 -23.62 -11.31
C ALA A 171 -12.09 -22.64 -12.26
N HIS A 172 -11.54 -21.44 -12.45
CA HIS A 172 -12.15 -20.45 -13.34
C HIS A 172 -11.14 -19.46 -13.92
N LYS A 173 -11.44 -18.98 -15.14
CA LYS A 173 -10.65 -17.97 -15.88
C LYS A 173 -10.45 -16.66 -15.11
N ILE A 174 -11.30 -16.35 -14.13
CA ILE A 174 -11.19 -15.14 -13.28
C ILE A 174 -10.01 -15.22 -12.30
N ILE A 175 -9.57 -16.41 -11.91
CA ILE A 175 -8.63 -16.57 -10.80
C ILE A 175 -7.23 -16.08 -11.18
N SER A 176 -6.75 -16.41 -12.37
CA SER A 176 -5.43 -15.95 -12.85
C SER A 176 -5.27 -14.41 -12.85
N PRO A 177 -6.17 -13.62 -13.49
CA PRO A 177 -6.06 -12.17 -13.43
C PRO A 177 -6.32 -11.61 -12.01
N LEU A 178 -7.13 -12.28 -11.19
CA LEU A 178 -7.36 -11.88 -9.80
C LEU A 178 -6.12 -12.07 -8.92
N LEU A 179 -5.39 -13.18 -9.06
CA LEU A 179 -4.12 -13.42 -8.37
C LEU A 179 -3.09 -12.36 -8.72
N ALA A 180 -2.95 -12.03 -10.01
CA ALA A 180 -2.07 -10.95 -10.45
C ALA A 180 -2.50 -9.59 -9.87
N TYR A 181 -3.81 -9.32 -9.83
CA TYR A 181 -4.35 -8.10 -9.24
C TYR A 181 -4.03 -8.01 -7.74
N ARG A 182 -4.25 -9.08 -6.96
CA ARG A 182 -3.94 -9.13 -5.52
C ARG A 182 -2.46 -8.98 -5.24
N GLN A 183 -1.59 -9.61 -6.04
CA GLN A 183 -0.14 -9.45 -5.93
C GLN A 183 0.30 -8.01 -6.18
N LEU A 184 -0.24 -7.37 -7.21
CA LEU A 184 0.04 -5.97 -7.53
C LEU A 184 -0.49 -5.04 -6.44
N ASP A 185 -1.70 -5.29 -5.93
CA ASP A 185 -2.29 -4.54 -4.82
C ASP A 185 -1.45 -4.63 -3.54
N ALA A 186 -0.86 -5.80 -3.27
CA ALA A 186 0.00 -6.05 -2.13
C ALA A 186 1.37 -5.35 -2.22
N THR A 187 1.71 -4.69 -3.34
CA THR A 187 2.98 -3.96 -3.48
C THR A 187 2.97 -2.57 -2.84
N VAL A 188 1.78 -2.02 -2.57
CA VAL A 188 1.59 -0.68 -2.03
C VAL A 188 0.62 -0.73 -0.85
N PRO A 189 0.89 -0.05 0.28
CA PRO A 189 -0.05 0.00 1.39
C PRO A 189 -1.43 0.52 0.96
N ARG A 190 -2.48 -0.09 1.51
CA ARG A 190 -3.86 0.40 1.42
C ARG A 190 -4.06 1.61 2.33
N PHE A 191 -5.15 2.34 2.09
CA PHE A 191 -5.61 3.36 3.02
C PHE A 191 -5.94 2.77 4.39
N ALA A 192 -5.92 3.62 5.41
CA ALA A 192 -6.26 3.23 6.76
C ALA A 192 -7.71 2.69 6.82
N PRO A 193 -7.97 1.65 7.64
CA PRO A 193 -9.33 1.14 7.84
C PRO A 193 -10.22 2.21 8.47
N ALA A 194 -11.54 2.09 8.27
CA ALA A 194 -12.53 3.04 8.79
C ALA A 194 -12.39 3.28 10.31
N SER A 195 -12.09 2.23 11.09
CA SER A 195 -11.86 2.36 12.53
C SER A 195 -10.70 3.30 12.87
N LEU A 196 -9.58 3.24 12.12
CA LEU A 196 -8.44 4.13 12.32
C LEU A 196 -8.75 5.54 11.80
N TYR A 197 -9.44 5.66 10.66
CA TYR A 197 -9.93 6.94 10.14
C TYR A 197 -10.77 7.67 11.18
N HIS A 198 -11.80 7.02 11.73
CA HIS A 198 -12.68 7.62 12.74
C HIS A 198 -11.95 7.94 14.05
N ALA A 199 -10.95 7.13 14.45
CA ALA A 199 -10.12 7.41 15.62
C ALA A 199 -9.27 8.69 15.43
N VAL A 200 -8.73 8.92 14.24
CA VAL A 200 -8.00 10.17 13.92
C VAL A 200 -8.95 11.34 13.80
N ARG A 201 -10.08 11.15 13.11
CA ARG A 201 -11.12 12.16 12.89
C ARG A 201 -11.75 12.69 14.19
N SER A 202 -11.88 11.83 15.20
CA SER A 202 -12.39 12.19 16.53
C SER A 202 -11.31 12.69 17.50
N GLY A 203 -10.05 12.75 17.06
CA GLY A 203 -8.92 13.15 17.91
C GLY A 203 -8.49 12.11 18.95
N LYS A 204 -9.17 10.95 19.03
CA LYS A 204 -8.81 9.83 19.93
C LYS A 204 -7.41 9.28 19.65
N ARG A 205 -6.95 9.36 18.40
CA ARG A 205 -5.58 9.04 18.00
C ARG A 205 -4.96 10.22 17.28
N ARG A 206 -3.77 10.61 17.70
CA ARG A 206 -2.93 11.55 16.96
C ARG A 206 -2.02 10.75 16.02
N LEU A 207 -1.92 11.19 14.77
CA LEU A 207 -0.83 10.74 13.90
C LEU A 207 0.48 11.22 14.56
N VAL A 208 1.45 10.32 14.70
CA VAL A 208 2.76 10.69 15.25
C VAL A 208 3.32 11.79 14.35
N ASN A 209 3.74 12.92 14.92
CA ASN A 209 4.35 14.02 14.17
C ASN A 209 5.58 13.48 13.43
N ILE A 210 5.43 13.16 12.14
CA ILE A 210 6.56 12.99 11.25
C ILE A 210 7.08 14.41 11.06
N THR A 211 8.02 14.80 11.91
CA THR A 211 8.70 16.08 11.75
C THR A 211 9.32 16.03 10.35
N PRO A 212 8.95 16.92 9.41
CA PRO A 212 9.57 16.93 8.10
C PRO A 212 11.07 17.07 8.33
N ARG A 213 11.85 16.10 7.83
CA ARG A 213 13.30 16.13 7.90
C ARG A 213 13.71 17.40 7.16
N ALA A 214 14.19 18.40 7.89
CA ALA A 214 14.58 19.68 7.32
C ALA A 214 15.49 19.40 6.12
N VAL A 215 15.05 19.81 4.94
CA VAL A 215 15.90 19.84 3.76
C VAL A 215 16.98 20.85 4.09
N VAL A 216 18.19 20.37 4.37
CA VAL A 216 19.37 21.23 4.46
C VAL A 216 19.56 21.76 3.05
N THR A 217 19.00 22.93 2.78
CA THR A 217 19.38 23.74 1.64
C THR A 217 20.82 24.14 1.86
N GLY A 218 21.75 23.41 1.23
CA GLY A 218 23.13 23.86 1.11
C GLY A 218 23.12 25.19 0.36
N THR A 219 23.33 26.28 1.08
CA THR A 219 23.61 27.59 0.52
C THR A 219 25.10 27.72 0.25
N ALA A 220 25.40 28.13 -0.99
CA ALA A 220 26.67 28.60 -1.57
C ALA A 220 27.77 27.55 -1.81
#